data_AF-A0A538ECQ0-F1
#
_entry.id   AF-A0A538ECQ0-F1
#
_cell.length_a   1.000
_cell.length_b   1.000
_cell.length_c   1.000
_cell.angle_alpha   90.00
_cell.angle_beta   90.00
_cell.angle_gamma   90.00
#
_symmetry.space_group_name_H-M   'P 1'
#
loop_
_entity.id
_entity.type
_entity.pdbx_description
1 polymer ?
#
loop_
_entity_poly.entity_id
_entity_poly.type
_entity_poly.pdbx_seq_one_letter_code
_entity_poly.pdbx_strand_id
1 'polypeptide(L)'
;GRFPLVDHVYANSEASIDGHFWTSAAKVSDYVHKNWFQNYGGRGRPYDFGVYSVTWPANGFLFDQAERQSISYFNYGEAVAGVVPLTDKDRNAAETADVARKFANSDLGPTDGCYPNDASINQDAITQQQTWDSTPPPGAPTTAESRFECFKTRFNAQVASGSVPAFNYLVLPSDHTVGTTPGERTPRALIADNDYGLGQIVDLVSHSSIWSSSAIFVIEDDSQDGSDHVDAHRIPAAVISPYARRGAVVHDRYDFLSVIRTMELILGMKPLGLWDDLATPMYSAFQPTPSNAEAYDALVPEQSRLQTNSSSAPNASQSQALRLGRTDETPQQVLDRILWQSVHGAGSQPPPPGPNAEKGG
;
A
#
# COMPACT_ATOMS: atom_id res chain seq x y z
N GLY A 1 -3.08 -19.65 12.14
CA GLY A 1 -3.97 -18.55 11.70
C GLY A 1 -5.00 -19.08 10.72
N ARG A 2 -6.00 -18.26 10.36
CA ARG A 2 -7.00 -18.61 9.34
C ARG A 2 -6.40 -18.64 7.93
N PHE A 3 -5.60 -17.66 7.58
CA PHE A 3 -4.86 -17.58 6.31
C PHE A 3 -3.41 -18.05 6.51
N PRO A 4 -2.68 -18.41 5.43
CA PRO A 4 -1.28 -18.80 5.54
C PRO A 4 -0.45 -17.65 6.12
N LEU A 5 0.51 -18.00 6.98
CA LEU A 5 1.58 -17.09 7.36
C LEU A 5 2.68 -17.22 6.30
N VAL A 6 2.97 -16.13 5.60
CA VAL A 6 4.07 -16.07 4.63
C VAL A 6 5.22 -15.32 5.30
N ASP A 7 6.24 -16.05 5.75
CA ASP A 7 7.26 -15.51 6.69
C ASP A 7 8.59 -15.14 6.03
N HIS A 8 8.62 -15.16 4.69
CA HIS A 8 9.84 -15.04 3.90
C HIS A 8 9.63 -14.20 2.63
N VAL A 9 8.96 -13.04 2.78
CA VAL A 9 8.69 -12.07 1.70
C VAL A 9 9.61 -10.86 1.85
N TYR A 10 10.18 -10.40 0.74
CA TYR A 10 11.14 -9.29 0.71
C TYR A 10 10.68 -8.16 -0.20
N ALA A 11 10.85 -6.93 0.25
CA ALA A 11 10.72 -5.75 -0.59
C ALA A 11 11.82 -5.76 -1.69
N ASN A 12 11.46 -5.29 -2.88
CA ASN A 12 12.43 -4.95 -3.93
C ASN A 12 12.78 -3.45 -3.94
N SER A 13 12.24 -2.70 -2.97
CA SER A 13 12.35 -1.26 -2.76
C SER A 13 12.86 -0.98 -1.36
N GLU A 14 13.42 0.21 -1.20
CA GLU A 14 13.85 0.75 0.09
C GLU A 14 13.08 2.01 0.48
N ALA A 15 12.31 2.56 -0.45
CA ALA A 15 11.55 3.79 -0.24
C ALA A 15 10.21 3.68 -0.98
N SER A 16 9.18 4.31 -0.45
CA SER A 16 7.83 4.19 -1.00
C SER A 16 7.79 4.46 -2.48
N ILE A 17 8.49 5.50 -2.93
CA ILE A 17 8.36 5.92 -4.32
C ILE A 17 8.80 4.85 -5.31
N ASP A 18 9.88 4.10 -5.06
CA ASP A 18 10.24 3.00 -5.96
C ASP A 18 9.45 1.71 -5.66
N GLY A 19 8.99 1.57 -4.43
CA GLY A 19 7.98 0.60 -4.00
C GLY A 19 6.70 0.62 -4.83
N HIS A 20 6.05 1.78 -4.91
CA HIS A 20 4.87 2.01 -5.73
C HIS A 20 5.06 1.60 -7.19
N PHE A 21 6.24 1.86 -7.79
CA PHE A 21 6.53 1.37 -9.15
C PHE A 21 6.69 -0.15 -9.19
N TRP A 22 7.35 -0.75 -8.22
CA TRP A 22 7.49 -2.21 -8.21
C TRP A 22 6.13 -2.91 -8.10
N THR A 23 5.29 -2.50 -7.15
CA THR A 23 4.00 -3.14 -6.88
C THR A 23 3.00 -2.88 -8.00
N SER A 24 3.08 -1.74 -8.69
CA SER A 24 2.16 -1.39 -9.79
C SER A 24 2.70 -1.69 -11.20
N ALA A 25 3.98 -1.99 -11.38
CA ALA A 25 4.58 -2.18 -12.71
C ALA A 25 5.65 -3.29 -12.83
N ALA A 26 5.91 -4.06 -11.77
CA ALA A 26 6.94 -5.10 -11.73
C ALA A 26 8.35 -4.59 -12.09
N LYS A 27 8.57 -3.26 -12.10
CA LYS A 27 9.82 -2.63 -12.48
C LYS A 27 9.81 -1.14 -12.15
N VAL A 28 10.99 -0.61 -11.81
CA VAL A 28 11.26 0.82 -11.67
C VAL A 28 11.99 1.35 -12.91
N SER A 29 11.66 2.55 -13.36
CA SER A 29 12.40 3.19 -14.46
C SER A 29 13.81 3.62 -14.01
N ASP A 30 14.76 3.63 -14.95
CA ASP A 30 16.12 4.13 -14.68
C ASP A 30 16.10 5.59 -14.21
N TYR A 31 15.13 6.36 -14.70
CA TYR A 31 14.90 7.72 -14.25
C TYR A 31 14.58 7.76 -12.76
N VAL A 32 13.56 7.02 -12.30
CA VAL A 32 13.16 7.02 -10.88
C VAL A 32 14.30 6.52 -10.00
N HIS A 33 14.88 5.37 -10.34
CA HIS A 33 15.92 4.72 -9.53
C HIS A 33 17.15 5.62 -9.30
N LYS A 34 17.58 6.38 -10.31
CA LYS A 34 18.75 7.27 -10.18
C LYS A 34 18.47 8.57 -9.42
N ASN A 35 17.21 8.90 -9.20
CA ASN A 35 16.81 10.26 -8.86
C ASN A 35 16.08 10.38 -7.53
N TRP A 36 15.39 9.33 -7.06
CA TRP A 36 14.62 9.42 -5.83
C TRP A 36 15.50 9.77 -4.62
N PHE A 37 16.71 9.21 -4.52
CA PHE A 37 17.69 9.53 -3.47
C PHE A 37 18.03 11.03 -3.38
N GLN A 38 18.09 11.73 -4.51
CA GLN A 38 18.36 13.18 -4.51
C GLN A 38 17.15 13.99 -4.03
N ASN A 39 15.94 13.50 -4.30
CA ASN A 39 14.70 14.13 -3.86
C ASN A 39 14.49 13.88 -2.35
N TYR A 40 14.49 12.62 -1.89
CA TYR A 40 14.27 12.27 -0.49
C TYR A 40 15.42 12.76 0.41
N GLY A 41 16.66 12.78 -0.11
CA GLY A 41 17.79 13.38 0.58
C GLY A 41 17.78 14.92 0.64
N GLY A 42 16.73 15.58 0.16
CA GLY A 42 16.58 17.04 0.21
C GLY A 42 17.61 17.82 -0.62
N ARG A 43 18.17 17.23 -1.67
CA ARG A 43 19.31 17.78 -2.44
C ARG A 43 18.87 18.69 -3.59
N GLY A 44 17.77 19.41 -3.39
CA GLY A 44 17.26 20.41 -4.35
C GLY A 44 16.58 19.83 -5.59
N ARG A 45 16.24 18.53 -5.59
CA ARG A 45 15.52 17.89 -6.68
C ARG A 45 13.99 17.95 -6.45
N PRO A 46 13.18 18.34 -7.45
CA PRO A 46 11.72 18.32 -7.34
C PRO A 46 11.16 16.89 -7.27
N TYR A 47 9.97 16.75 -6.68
CA TYR A 47 9.21 15.49 -6.69
C TYR A 47 8.39 15.42 -7.99
N ASP A 48 8.76 14.49 -8.87
CA ASP A 48 8.20 14.40 -10.23
C ASP A 48 7.78 12.97 -10.63
N PHE A 49 7.97 12.02 -9.71
CA PHE A 49 7.76 10.59 -9.91
C PHE A 49 6.28 10.22 -10.08
N GLY A 50 5.99 9.31 -11.02
CA GLY A 50 4.66 8.77 -11.30
C GLY A 50 3.81 9.64 -12.25
N VAL A 51 3.95 10.96 -12.15
CA VAL A 51 3.14 11.92 -12.90
C VAL A 51 3.58 12.07 -14.36
N TYR A 52 4.89 12.14 -14.61
CA TYR A 52 5.42 12.40 -15.95
C TYR A 52 5.88 11.12 -16.64
N SER A 53 5.72 11.06 -17.97
CA SER A 53 5.98 9.86 -18.76
C SER A 53 7.43 9.39 -18.71
N VAL A 54 8.37 10.32 -18.51
CA VAL A 54 9.80 10.01 -18.30
C VAL A 54 10.04 9.09 -17.11
N THR A 55 9.12 9.06 -16.15
CA THR A 55 9.23 8.25 -14.92
C THR A 55 8.66 6.85 -15.10
N TRP A 56 7.88 6.60 -16.15
CA TRP A 56 7.17 5.34 -16.32
C TRP A 56 8.09 4.22 -16.81
N PRO A 57 7.90 2.98 -16.35
CA PRO A 57 8.60 1.82 -16.89
C PRO A 57 8.27 1.62 -18.38
N ALA A 58 9.21 1.08 -19.15
CA ALA A 58 9.07 0.95 -20.61
C ALA A 58 7.84 0.11 -21.06
N ASN A 59 7.39 -0.85 -20.24
CA ASN A 59 6.22 -1.68 -20.53
C ASN A 59 4.96 -1.19 -19.80
N GLY A 60 5.01 -0.01 -19.18
CA GLY A 60 3.93 0.58 -18.39
C GLY A 60 3.67 -0.17 -17.08
N PHE A 61 2.45 -0.01 -16.59
CA PHE A 61 1.94 -0.53 -15.33
C PHE A 61 0.99 -1.71 -15.55
N LEU A 62 0.62 -2.42 -14.47
CA LEU A 62 -0.37 -3.50 -14.47
C LEU A 62 -1.70 -3.03 -15.08
N PHE A 63 -2.08 -1.77 -14.85
CA PHE A 63 -3.26 -1.14 -15.42
C PHE A 63 -3.18 -1.00 -16.95
N ASP A 64 -2.02 -0.62 -17.49
CA ASP A 64 -1.82 -0.57 -18.95
C ASP A 64 -1.88 -1.97 -19.56
N GLN A 65 -1.33 -2.97 -18.86
CA GLN A 65 -1.40 -4.36 -19.28
C GLN A 65 -2.83 -4.89 -19.26
N ALA A 66 -3.62 -4.52 -18.25
CA ALA A 66 -5.04 -4.83 -18.15
C ALA A 66 -5.82 -4.22 -19.33
N GLU A 67 -5.57 -2.95 -19.68
CA GLU A 67 -6.18 -2.32 -20.87
C GLU A 67 -5.82 -3.06 -22.16
N ARG A 68 -4.53 -3.36 -22.37
CA ARG A 68 -4.06 -4.08 -23.57
C ARG A 68 -4.69 -5.46 -23.72
N GLN A 69 -5.07 -6.10 -22.61
CA GLN A 69 -5.64 -7.45 -22.59
C GLN A 69 -7.14 -7.47 -22.30
N SER A 70 -7.80 -6.30 -22.24
CA SER A 70 -9.23 -6.18 -21.93
C SER A 70 -9.62 -6.82 -20.59
N ILE A 71 -8.72 -6.78 -19.61
CA ILE A 71 -8.99 -7.17 -18.23
C ILE A 71 -9.57 -5.95 -17.52
N SER A 72 -10.76 -6.06 -16.94
CA SER A 72 -11.36 -4.96 -16.20
C SER A 72 -10.56 -4.68 -14.93
N TYR A 73 -10.29 -3.41 -14.65
CA TYR A 73 -9.59 -3.00 -13.46
C TYR A 73 -10.22 -1.77 -12.81
N PHE A 74 -9.86 -1.53 -11.55
CA PHE A 74 -10.09 -0.25 -10.91
C PHE A 74 -8.97 0.07 -9.92
N ASN A 75 -8.47 1.30 -9.99
CA ASN A 75 -7.42 1.81 -9.12
C ASN A 75 -8.01 2.67 -7.99
N TYR A 76 -7.82 2.26 -6.75
CA TYR A 76 -8.14 3.06 -5.57
C TYR A 76 -6.86 3.64 -4.96
N GLY A 77 -6.64 4.92 -5.21
CA GLY A 77 -5.66 5.75 -4.52
C GLY A 77 -4.20 5.66 -4.97
N GLU A 78 -3.82 4.77 -5.90
CA GLU A 78 -2.43 4.65 -6.39
C GLU A 78 -2.13 5.73 -7.44
N ALA A 79 -1.43 6.80 -7.06
CA ALA A 79 -1.17 7.92 -7.97
C ALA A 79 0.01 7.67 -8.92
N VAL A 80 0.95 6.77 -8.55
CA VAL A 80 2.19 6.53 -9.30
C VAL A 80 1.97 5.66 -10.55
N ALA A 81 0.77 5.10 -10.73
CA ALA A 81 0.33 4.25 -11.85
C ALA A 81 0.21 4.94 -13.23
N GLY A 82 0.81 6.11 -13.42
CA GLY A 82 0.70 6.91 -14.66
C GLY A 82 -0.74 7.31 -14.97
N VAL A 83 -1.51 7.63 -13.94
CA VAL A 83 -2.96 7.86 -13.98
C VAL A 83 -3.31 9.35 -13.84
N VAL A 84 -2.37 10.17 -13.38
CA VAL A 84 -2.60 11.58 -13.08
C VAL A 84 -2.62 12.43 -14.38
N PRO A 85 -3.75 13.08 -14.74
CA PRO A 85 -3.94 13.77 -16.01
C PRO A 85 -3.33 15.19 -16.03
N LEU A 86 -2.16 15.36 -15.40
CA LEU A 86 -1.41 16.62 -15.47
C LEU A 86 -0.72 16.76 -16.84
N THR A 87 -0.52 18.01 -17.25
CA THR A 87 0.14 18.37 -18.51
C THR A 87 1.59 17.90 -18.51
N ASP A 88 1.97 17.20 -19.57
CA ASP A 88 3.33 16.70 -19.80
C ASP A 88 3.73 17.01 -21.25
N LYS A 89 4.88 17.67 -21.43
CA LYS A 89 5.37 18.08 -22.77
C LYS A 89 5.94 16.90 -23.56
N ASP A 90 6.37 15.87 -22.87
CA ASP A 90 7.01 14.70 -23.48
C ASP A 90 5.99 13.62 -23.83
N ARG A 91 4.74 13.80 -23.40
CA ARG A 91 3.63 12.87 -23.64
C ARG A 91 2.99 13.11 -25.00
N ASN A 92 2.90 12.06 -25.81
CA ASN A 92 2.20 12.12 -27.09
C ASN A 92 0.66 11.98 -26.92
N ALA A 93 -0.09 12.14 -28.01
CA ALA A 93 -1.55 12.11 -27.97
C ALA A 93 -2.12 10.74 -27.55
N ALA A 94 -1.45 9.63 -27.89
CA ALA A 94 -1.88 8.30 -27.49
C ALA A 94 -1.66 8.09 -25.99
N GLU A 95 -0.47 8.40 -25.48
CA GLU A 95 -0.16 8.32 -24.04
C GLU A 95 -1.10 9.23 -23.21
N THR A 96 -1.45 10.41 -23.73
CA THR A 96 -2.43 11.29 -23.08
C THR A 96 -3.82 10.66 -23.00
N ALA A 97 -4.24 9.99 -24.07
CA ALA A 97 -5.49 9.23 -24.07
C ALA A 97 -5.43 8.03 -23.12
N ASP A 98 -4.29 7.37 -22.99
CA ASP A 98 -4.08 6.24 -22.08
C ASP A 98 -4.20 6.69 -20.62
N VAL A 99 -3.56 7.80 -20.24
CA VAL A 99 -3.71 8.42 -18.91
C VAL A 99 -5.18 8.74 -18.62
N ALA A 100 -5.89 9.33 -19.58
CA ALA A 100 -7.31 9.67 -19.40
C ALA A 100 -8.19 8.43 -19.20
N ARG A 101 -7.91 7.32 -19.89
CA ARG A 101 -8.64 6.05 -19.70
C ARG A 101 -8.34 5.43 -18.34
N LYS A 102 -7.07 5.44 -17.91
CA LYS A 102 -6.70 5.01 -16.55
C LYS A 102 -7.36 5.86 -15.48
N PHE A 103 -7.38 7.18 -15.67
CA PHE A 103 -8.01 8.10 -14.73
C PHE A 103 -9.51 7.82 -14.59
N ALA A 104 -10.20 7.54 -15.69
CA ALA A 104 -11.61 7.16 -15.67
C ALA A 104 -11.90 5.82 -14.96
N ASN A 105 -10.90 4.95 -14.81
CA ASN A 105 -10.97 3.70 -14.06
C ASN A 105 -10.20 3.80 -12.73
N SER A 106 -10.17 5.00 -12.14
CA SER A 106 -9.52 5.25 -10.87
C SER A 106 -10.34 6.14 -9.94
N ASP A 107 -9.96 6.15 -8.68
CA ASP A 107 -10.43 7.09 -7.67
C ASP A 107 -9.20 7.54 -6.88
N LEU A 108 -8.78 8.80 -7.11
CA LEU A 108 -7.61 9.42 -6.48
C LEU A 108 -8.02 10.53 -5.49
N GLY A 109 -9.24 10.44 -4.97
CA GLY A 109 -9.80 11.40 -4.03
C GLY A 109 -10.55 12.55 -4.69
N PRO A 110 -11.06 13.50 -3.90
CA PRO A 110 -11.81 14.64 -4.40
C PRO A 110 -11.00 15.50 -5.39
N THR A 111 -11.61 16.13 -6.40
CA THR A 111 -13.06 16.27 -6.62
C THR A 111 -13.70 15.16 -7.45
N ASP A 112 -12.90 14.27 -8.04
CA ASP A 112 -13.38 13.30 -9.03
C ASP A 112 -13.75 11.93 -8.41
N GLY A 113 -13.47 11.75 -7.12
CA GLY A 113 -13.83 10.56 -6.36
C GLY A 113 -13.87 10.79 -4.85
N CYS A 114 -13.91 9.71 -4.08
CA CYS A 114 -14.00 9.72 -2.62
C CYS A 114 -12.88 8.97 -1.89
N TYR A 115 -11.95 8.36 -2.61
CA TYR A 115 -10.91 7.50 -2.03
C TYR A 115 -9.63 8.30 -1.87
N PRO A 116 -9.24 8.72 -0.65
CA PRO A 116 -8.03 9.50 -0.45
C PRO A 116 -6.80 8.76 -1.01
N ASN A 117 -6.01 9.44 -1.83
CA ASN A 117 -4.84 8.84 -2.48
C ASN A 117 -3.67 8.58 -1.52
N ASP A 118 -2.60 7.99 -2.05
CA ASP A 118 -1.34 7.65 -1.38
C ASP A 118 -0.39 8.84 -1.14
N ALA A 119 -0.71 10.05 -1.60
CA ALA A 119 0.25 11.16 -1.58
C ALA A 119 0.47 11.81 -0.19
N SER A 120 -0.31 11.44 0.82
CA SER A 120 -0.16 11.98 2.18
C SER A 120 -0.62 11.02 3.27
N ILE A 121 -0.02 11.21 4.45
CA ILE A 121 -0.30 10.41 5.64
C ILE A 121 -1.33 11.13 6.52
N ASN A 122 -2.31 10.40 7.06
CA ASN A 122 -3.29 10.85 8.07
C ASN A 122 -4.25 12.00 7.64
N GLN A 123 -3.99 12.67 6.54
CA GLN A 123 -4.86 13.66 5.90
C GLN A 123 -4.85 13.45 4.38
N ASP A 124 -5.84 14.00 3.68
CA ASP A 124 -5.92 13.97 2.22
C ASP A 124 -5.09 15.11 1.60
N ALA A 125 -4.31 14.77 0.58
CA ALA A 125 -3.36 15.70 -0.04
C ALA A 125 -4.04 16.90 -0.72
N ILE A 126 -5.32 16.79 -1.03
CA ILE A 126 -6.11 17.79 -1.76
C ILE A 126 -7.03 18.53 -0.80
N THR A 127 -7.87 17.81 -0.04
CA THR A 127 -8.90 18.43 0.82
C THR A 127 -8.39 18.82 2.19
N GLN A 128 -7.22 18.29 2.60
CA GLN A 128 -6.63 18.43 3.93
C GLN A 128 -7.55 17.91 5.05
N GLN A 129 -8.57 17.11 4.71
CA GLN A 129 -9.41 16.45 5.69
C GLN A 129 -8.66 15.26 6.30
N GLN A 130 -8.98 14.94 7.55
CA GLN A 130 -8.43 13.76 8.20
C GLN A 130 -8.92 12.50 7.48
N THR A 131 -7.99 11.59 7.20
CA THR A 131 -8.27 10.34 6.46
C THR A 131 -8.24 9.13 7.40
N TRP A 132 -9.09 8.16 7.11
CA TRP A 132 -9.19 6.89 7.80
C TRP A 132 -9.13 5.76 6.78
N ASP A 133 -8.33 4.74 7.07
CA ASP A 133 -8.31 3.53 6.24
C ASP A 133 -9.60 2.73 6.43
N SER A 134 -10.13 2.76 7.66
CA SER A 134 -11.36 2.08 8.06
C SER A 134 -12.57 3.02 8.16
N THR A 135 -13.73 2.50 8.58
CA THR A 135 -14.87 3.34 8.98
C THR A 135 -14.46 4.28 10.13
N PRO A 136 -14.67 5.61 10.01
CA PRO A 136 -14.30 6.55 11.08
C PRO A 136 -15.01 6.21 12.40
N PRO A 137 -14.30 6.13 13.53
CA PRO A 137 -14.91 5.84 14.83
C PRO A 137 -15.80 7.00 15.30
N PRO A 138 -16.79 6.73 16.19
CA PRO A 138 -17.53 7.78 16.86
C PRO A 138 -16.60 8.79 17.53
N GLY A 139 -16.72 10.08 17.19
CA GLY A 139 -15.85 11.16 17.68
C GLY A 139 -14.82 11.65 16.65
N ALA A 140 -14.67 10.96 15.51
CA ALA A 140 -13.95 11.50 14.37
C ALA A 140 -14.66 12.76 13.82
N PRO A 141 -13.93 13.71 13.19
CA PRO A 141 -14.53 14.85 12.53
C PRO A 141 -15.62 14.44 11.53
N THR A 142 -16.70 15.22 11.44
CA THR A 142 -17.80 14.92 10.50
C THR A 142 -17.40 15.05 9.04
N THR A 143 -16.28 15.73 8.77
CA THR A 143 -15.67 15.90 7.45
C THR A 143 -14.58 14.88 7.17
N ALA A 144 -14.33 13.93 8.08
CA ALA A 144 -13.31 12.91 7.89
C ALA A 144 -13.64 12.02 6.68
N GLU A 145 -12.61 11.71 5.91
CA GLU A 145 -12.70 10.86 4.73
C GLU A 145 -12.32 9.43 5.08
N SER A 146 -12.87 8.46 4.36
CA SER A 146 -12.69 7.04 4.64
C SER A 146 -12.49 6.23 3.37
N ARG A 147 -11.34 5.54 3.29
CA ARG A 147 -11.01 4.63 2.20
C ARG A 147 -11.97 3.45 2.18
N PHE A 148 -12.21 2.80 3.33
CA PHE A 148 -13.17 1.70 3.42
C PHE A 148 -14.60 2.11 3.05
N GLU A 149 -15.15 3.22 3.55
CA GLU A 149 -16.53 3.59 3.20
C GLU A 149 -16.68 3.96 1.72
N CYS A 150 -15.67 4.59 1.11
CA CYS A 150 -15.64 4.86 -0.32
C CYS A 150 -15.58 3.55 -1.13
N PHE A 151 -14.65 2.65 -0.79
CA PHE A 151 -14.54 1.33 -1.42
C PHE A 151 -15.85 0.54 -1.29
N LYS A 152 -16.40 0.45 -0.07
CA LYS A 152 -17.63 -0.27 0.25
C LYS A 152 -18.82 0.19 -0.58
N THR A 153 -18.98 1.51 -0.73
CA THR A 153 -20.08 2.08 -1.52
C THR A 153 -19.99 1.64 -2.98
N ARG A 154 -18.79 1.77 -3.59
CA ARG A 154 -18.55 1.38 -4.98
C ARG A 154 -18.65 -0.13 -5.17
N PHE A 155 -18.03 -0.92 -4.30
CA PHE A 155 -18.01 -2.37 -4.33
C PHE A 155 -19.43 -2.95 -4.23
N ASN A 156 -20.27 -2.46 -3.31
CA ASN A 156 -21.66 -2.92 -3.19
C ASN A 156 -22.47 -2.65 -4.46
N ALA A 157 -22.30 -1.47 -5.08
CA ALA A 157 -22.95 -1.18 -6.34
C ALA A 157 -22.48 -2.13 -7.45
N GLN A 158 -21.17 -2.37 -7.55
CA GLN A 158 -20.59 -3.28 -8.54
C GLN A 158 -20.98 -4.75 -8.33
N VAL A 159 -21.07 -5.22 -7.09
CA VAL A 159 -21.58 -6.57 -6.78
C VAL A 159 -23.04 -6.68 -7.22
N ALA A 160 -23.87 -5.68 -6.91
CA ALA A 160 -25.28 -5.69 -7.27
C ALA A 160 -25.52 -5.70 -8.79
N SER A 161 -24.66 -5.02 -9.57
CA SER A 161 -24.72 -5.01 -11.03
C SER A 161 -23.90 -6.11 -11.72
N GLY A 162 -23.18 -6.96 -10.96
CA GLY A 162 -22.29 -7.97 -11.52
C GLY A 162 -21.11 -7.39 -12.32
N SER A 163 -20.63 -6.21 -11.92
CA SER A 163 -19.61 -5.44 -12.63
C SER A 163 -18.38 -5.14 -11.77
N VAL A 164 -18.06 -6.00 -10.80
CA VAL A 164 -16.80 -5.89 -10.04
C VAL A 164 -15.64 -6.11 -11.01
N PRO A 165 -14.67 -5.20 -11.09
CA PRO A 165 -13.48 -5.37 -11.91
C PRO A 165 -12.70 -6.63 -11.52
N ALA A 166 -12.08 -7.29 -12.49
CA ALA A 166 -11.26 -8.48 -12.22
C ALA A 166 -10.01 -8.13 -11.39
N PHE A 167 -9.41 -6.96 -11.63
CA PHE A 167 -8.25 -6.45 -10.89
C PHE A 167 -8.59 -5.17 -10.12
N ASN A 168 -8.49 -5.19 -8.80
CA ASN A 168 -8.64 -3.98 -7.98
C ASN A 168 -7.35 -3.75 -7.20
N TYR A 169 -6.87 -2.51 -7.21
CA TYR A 169 -5.67 -2.09 -6.48
C TYR A 169 -6.07 -1.05 -5.43
N LEU A 170 -5.69 -1.25 -4.17
CA LEU A 170 -6.08 -0.39 -3.05
C LEU A 170 -4.84 -0.04 -2.23
N VAL A 171 -4.70 1.23 -1.84
CA VAL A 171 -3.66 1.72 -0.92
C VAL A 171 -4.26 2.02 0.47
N LEU A 172 -3.53 1.72 1.55
CA LEU A 172 -3.93 1.95 2.95
C LEU A 172 -2.75 2.55 3.76
N PRO A 173 -2.42 3.84 3.62
CA PRO A 173 -1.16 4.41 4.09
C PRO A 173 -1.11 4.78 5.59
N SER A 174 -2.08 4.37 6.43
CA SER A 174 -2.03 4.77 7.86
C SER A 174 -0.90 4.06 8.63
N ASP A 175 -0.36 2.97 8.12
CA ASP A 175 0.79 2.25 8.68
C ASP A 175 2.12 3.02 8.62
N HIS A 176 2.26 4.02 7.76
CA HIS A 176 3.39 4.98 7.82
C HIS A 176 3.53 5.66 9.18
N THR A 177 2.40 5.85 9.88
CA THR A 177 2.29 6.61 11.12
C THR A 177 2.73 8.09 10.98
N VAL A 178 2.66 8.85 12.08
CA VAL A 178 3.20 10.23 12.18
C VAL A 178 4.06 10.39 13.42
N GLY A 179 4.76 9.31 13.79
CA GLY A 179 5.59 9.25 14.98
C GLY A 179 4.84 9.65 16.27
N THR A 180 5.52 10.39 17.14
CA THR A 180 4.97 10.87 18.42
C THR A 180 4.59 12.35 18.40
N THR A 181 4.33 12.91 17.21
CA THR A 181 4.02 14.33 17.02
C THR A 181 2.80 14.74 17.86
N PRO A 182 2.93 15.71 18.81
CA PRO A 182 1.85 16.08 19.71
C PRO A 182 0.57 16.53 18.98
N GLY A 183 -0.58 16.06 19.44
CA GLY A 183 -1.89 16.36 18.84
C GLY A 183 -2.28 15.43 17.71
N GLU A 184 -1.33 14.76 17.06
CA GLU A 184 -1.60 13.77 16.03
C GLU A 184 -2.00 12.40 16.63
N ARG A 185 -2.64 11.53 15.83
CA ARG A 185 -2.95 10.16 16.23
C ARG A 185 -1.68 9.40 16.61
N THR A 186 -1.73 8.61 17.68
CA THR A 186 -0.60 7.77 18.10
C THR A 186 -0.26 6.71 17.05
N PRO A 187 0.99 6.22 16.97
CA PRO A 187 1.36 5.14 16.05
C PRO A 187 0.46 3.91 16.20
N ARG A 188 0.14 3.52 17.45
CA ARG A 188 -0.78 2.40 17.73
C ARG A 188 -2.19 2.65 17.20
N ALA A 189 -2.69 3.88 17.29
CA ALA A 189 -4.01 4.24 16.78
C ALA A 189 -4.07 4.18 15.25
N LEU A 190 -2.99 4.57 14.58
CA LEU A 190 -2.87 4.54 13.12
C LEU A 190 -2.72 3.12 12.57
N ILE A 191 -1.87 2.29 13.20
CA ILE A 191 -1.74 0.86 12.85
C ILE A 191 -3.07 0.13 13.11
N ALA A 192 -3.76 0.42 14.22
CA ALA A 192 -5.08 -0.15 14.49
C ALA A 192 -6.15 0.29 13.48
N ASP A 193 -6.01 1.48 12.87
CA ASP A 193 -6.89 1.97 11.82
C ASP A 193 -6.64 1.25 10.49
N ASN A 194 -5.36 1.10 10.09
CA ASN A 194 -4.92 0.36 8.92
C ASN A 194 -5.37 -1.12 8.99
N ASP A 195 -5.06 -1.83 10.07
CA ASP A 195 -5.40 -3.24 10.27
C ASP A 195 -6.93 -3.46 10.28
N TYR A 196 -7.68 -2.56 10.91
CA TYR A 196 -9.14 -2.62 10.88
C TYR A 196 -9.70 -2.32 9.49
N GLY A 197 -9.12 -1.37 8.75
CA GLY A 197 -9.51 -1.05 7.37
C GLY A 197 -9.34 -2.26 6.46
N LEU A 198 -8.18 -2.92 6.51
CA LEU A 198 -7.94 -4.19 5.83
C LEU A 198 -8.95 -5.26 6.26
N GLY A 199 -9.17 -5.41 7.58
CA GLY A 199 -10.14 -6.35 8.12
C GLY A 199 -11.55 -6.13 7.58
N GLN A 200 -12.00 -4.88 7.50
CA GLN A 200 -13.30 -4.51 6.95
C GLN A 200 -13.41 -4.76 5.44
N ILE A 201 -12.33 -4.57 4.66
CA ILE A 201 -12.28 -4.92 3.24
C ILE A 201 -12.45 -6.43 3.06
N VAL A 202 -11.69 -7.24 3.83
CA VAL A 202 -11.77 -8.70 3.78
C VAL A 202 -13.17 -9.18 4.20
N ASP A 203 -13.74 -8.59 5.25
CA ASP A 203 -15.10 -8.87 5.70
C ASP A 203 -16.11 -8.64 4.57
N LEU A 204 -16.12 -7.43 4.00
CA LEU A 204 -17.01 -7.05 2.91
C LEU A 204 -16.92 -7.99 1.70
N VAL A 205 -15.70 -8.28 1.25
CA VAL A 205 -15.48 -9.14 0.08
C VAL A 205 -15.89 -10.58 0.39
N SER A 206 -15.55 -11.10 1.58
CA SER A 206 -15.83 -12.48 1.96
C SER A 206 -17.32 -12.79 2.20
N HIS A 207 -18.10 -11.76 2.55
CA HIS A 207 -19.56 -11.83 2.65
C HIS A 207 -20.29 -11.62 1.30
N SER A 208 -19.56 -11.27 0.24
CA SER A 208 -20.15 -11.00 -1.07
C SER A 208 -20.36 -12.27 -1.90
N SER A 209 -21.19 -12.17 -2.95
CA SER A 209 -21.43 -13.28 -3.89
C SER A 209 -20.22 -13.68 -4.71
N ILE A 210 -19.16 -12.85 -4.75
CA ILE A 210 -17.95 -13.14 -5.53
C ILE A 210 -16.83 -13.80 -4.72
N TRP A 211 -16.98 -13.93 -3.39
CA TRP A 211 -15.92 -14.45 -2.50
C TRP A 211 -15.32 -15.76 -2.98
N SER A 212 -16.17 -16.68 -3.45
CA SER A 212 -15.77 -18.01 -3.95
C SER A 212 -14.77 -18.00 -5.11
N SER A 213 -14.59 -16.85 -5.77
CA SER A 213 -13.65 -16.61 -6.86
C SER A 213 -12.72 -15.42 -6.61
N SER A 214 -12.53 -15.01 -5.35
CA SER A 214 -11.66 -13.88 -4.99
C SER A 214 -10.31 -14.33 -4.42
N ALA A 215 -9.30 -13.49 -4.64
CA ALA A 215 -8.02 -13.53 -3.93
C ALA A 215 -7.61 -12.09 -3.61
N ILE A 216 -7.19 -11.86 -2.38
CA ILE A 216 -6.66 -10.58 -1.88
C ILE A 216 -5.21 -10.81 -1.50
N PHE A 217 -4.34 -9.97 -2.03
CA PHE A 217 -2.91 -9.93 -1.72
C PHE A 217 -2.63 -8.64 -0.96
N VAL A 218 -1.89 -8.74 0.14
CA VAL A 218 -1.46 -7.60 0.94
C VAL A 218 0.05 -7.63 1.00
N ILE A 219 0.68 -6.51 0.69
CA ILE A 219 2.12 -6.32 0.72
C ILE A 219 2.41 -4.84 0.99
N GLU A 220 3.49 -4.57 1.72
CA GLU A 220 4.03 -3.22 1.85
C GLU A 220 4.62 -2.77 0.51
N ASP A 221 4.66 -1.46 0.29
CA ASP A 221 5.34 -0.89 -0.87
C ASP A 221 6.86 -0.89 -0.69
N ASP A 222 7.38 -0.83 0.54
CA ASP A 222 8.82 -0.92 0.81
C ASP A 222 9.15 -1.40 2.24
N SER A 223 10.45 -1.44 2.58
CA SER A 223 10.96 -1.85 3.90
C SER A 223 11.57 -0.74 4.76
N GLN A 224 11.86 0.43 4.18
CA GLN A 224 12.53 1.58 4.81
C GLN A 224 13.82 1.28 5.60
N ASP A 225 14.53 0.17 5.43
CA ASP A 225 15.54 -0.37 6.39
C ASP A 225 14.97 -1.03 7.67
N GLY A 226 13.97 -1.89 7.53
CA GLY A 226 13.28 -2.57 8.62
C GLY A 226 14.17 -3.22 9.69
N SER A 227 13.74 -3.09 10.95
CA SER A 227 14.38 -3.74 12.11
C SER A 227 14.00 -5.23 12.21
N ASP A 228 14.47 -6.04 11.25
CA ASP A 228 14.24 -7.48 11.21
C ASP A 228 15.54 -8.29 11.37
N HIS A 229 15.48 -9.36 12.15
CA HIS A 229 16.66 -10.17 12.49
C HIS A 229 17.18 -11.06 11.33
N VAL A 230 16.41 -11.26 10.27
CA VAL A 230 16.79 -12.04 9.09
C VAL A 230 17.38 -11.14 8.03
N ASP A 231 16.67 -10.06 7.67
CA ASP A 231 17.07 -9.11 6.64
C ASP A 231 16.21 -7.86 6.75
N ALA A 232 16.81 -6.68 6.57
CA ALA A 232 16.11 -5.40 6.64
C ALA A 232 14.96 -5.26 5.62
N HIS A 233 15.04 -5.99 4.50
CA HIS A 233 14.01 -5.94 3.45
C HIS A 233 12.85 -6.89 3.70
N ARG A 234 12.86 -7.68 4.79
CA ARG A 234 11.77 -8.62 5.04
C ARG A 234 10.52 -7.87 5.52
N ILE A 235 9.43 -8.04 4.79
CA ILE A 235 8.16 -7.34 5.01
C ILE A 235 7.03 -8.32 5.37
N PRO A 236 6.00 -7.87 6.09
CA PRO A 236 4.77 -8.63 6.21
C PRO A 236 4.08 -8.76 4.84
N ALA A 237 3.39 -9.88 4.64
CA ALA A 237 2.54 -10.09 3.48
C ALA A 237 1.39 -11.05 3.82
N ALA A 238 0.28 -10.94 3.11
CA ALA A 238 -0.87 -11.82 3.30
C ALA A 238 -1.47 -12.29 1.96
N VAL A 239 -1.96 -13.54 1.97
CA VAL A 239 -2.76 -14.13 0.89
C VAL A 239 -4.09 -14.59 1.48
N ILE A 240 -5.18 -13.98 1.02
CA ILE A 240 -6.52 -14.14 1.58
C ILE A 240 -7.47 -14.58 0.47
N SER A 241 -7.94 -15.83 0.53
CA SER A 241 -8.77 -16.45 -0.52
C SER A 241 -9.44 -17.72 -0.01
N PRO A 242 -10.58 -18.17 -0.57
CA PRO A 242 -11.09 -19.53 -0.34
C PRO A 242 -10.07 -20.64 -0.65
N TYR A 243 -9.13 -20.36 -1.56
CA TYR A 243 -8.08 -21.27 -2.01
C TYR A 243 -6.77 -21.12 -1.23
N ALA A 244 -6.66 -20.15 -0.32
CA ALA A 244 -5.48 -19.98 0.52
C ALA A 244 -5.38 -21.11 1.56
N ARG A 245 -4.19 -21.67 1.76
CA ARG A 245 -3.97 -22.79 2.69
C ARG A 245 -4.18 -22.35 4.13
N ARG A 246 -5.21 -22.89 4.78
CA ARG A 246 -5.49 -22.60 6.19
C ARG A 246 -4.36 -23.06 7.10
N GLY A 247 -3.87 -22.15 7.94
CA GLY A 247 -2.91 -22.45 9.01
C GLY A 247 -1.53 -22.90 8.52
N ALA A 248 -1.23 -22.79 7.23
CA ALA A 248 0.09 -23.07 6.70
C ALA A 248 1.09 -22.00 7.14
N VAL A 249 2.35 -22.39 7.29
CA VAL A 249 3.49 -21.47 7.34
C VAL A 249 4.28 -21.71 6.06
N VAL A 250 4.45 -20.66 5.27
CA VAL A 250 5.06 -20.72 3.94
C VAL A 250 6.42 -20.06 4.01
N HIS A 251 7.45 -20.88 3.85
CA HIS A 251 8.86 -20.50 3.98
C HIS A 251 9.56 -20.25 2.64
N ASP A 252 8.83 -20.45 1.53
CA ASP A 252 9.32 -20.13 0.19
C ASP A 252 9.67 -18.63 0.13
N ARG A 253 10.81 -18.31 -0.48
CA ARG A 253 11.22 -16.92 -0.66
C ARG A 253 10.32 -16.26 -1.71
N TYR A 254 9.66 -15.19 -1.33
CA TYR A 254 8.88 -14.34 -2.22
C TYR A 254 9.33 -12.88 -2.17
N ASP A 255 8.83 -12.11 -3.14
CA ASP A 255 9.05 -10.68 -3.32
C ASP A 255 7.89 -10.09 -4.14
N PHE A 256 7.96 -8.81 -4.50
CA PHE A 256 6.87 -8.15 -5.24
C PHE A 256 6.56 -8.85 -6.56
N LEU A 257 7.59 -9.30 -7.27
CA LEU A 257 7.44 -10.02 -8.53
C LEU A 257 6.72 -11.36 -8.34
N SER A 258 6.96 -12.04 -7.22
CA SER A 258 6.25 -13.28 -6.87
C SER A 258 4.75 -13.05 -6.66
N VAL A 259 4.38 -11.93 -6.03
CA VAL A 259 2.97 -11.52 -5.87
C VAL A 259 2.36 -11.19 -7.22
N ILE A 260 3.01 -10.34 -8.02
CA ILE A 260 2.54 -9.94 -9.36
C ILE A 260 2.36 -11.15 -10.26
N ARG A 261 3.34 -12.04 -10.31
CA ARG A 261 3.26 -13.27 -11.09
C ARG A 261 2.09 -14.15 -10.67
N THR A 262 1.77 -14.19 -9.38
CA THR A 262 0.62 -14.95 -8.90
C THR A 262 -0.70 -14.30 -9.31
N MET A 263 -0.80 -12.96 -9.23
CA MET A 263 -1.96 -12.22 -9.74
C MET A 263 -2.15 -12.43 -11.24
N GLU A 264 -1.08 -12.37 -12.02
CA GLU A 264 -1.10 -12.59 -13.46
C GLU A 264 -1.69 -13.95 -13.83
N LEU A 265 -1.22 -15.01 -13.17
CA LEU A 265 -1.70 -16.37 -13.40
C LEU A 265 -3.19 -16.52 -13.06
N ILE A 266 -3.66 -15.85 -12.01
CA ILE A 266 -5.08 -15.86 -11.61
C ILE A 266 -5.95 -15.08 -12.60
N LEU A 267 -5.48 -13.91 -13.03
CA LEU A 267 -6.20 -13.02 -13.96
C LEU A 267 -6.13 -13.48 -15.42
N GLY A 268 -5.23 -14.42 -15.74
CA GLY A 268 -4.87 -14.73 -17.12
C GLY A 268 -4.11 -13.60 -17.81
N MET A 269 -3.51 -12.69 -17.05
CA MET A 269 -2.73 -11.56 -17.55
C MET A 269 -1.34 -12.05 -17.97
N LYS A 270 -0.89 -11.69 -19.18
CA LYS A 270 0.51 -11.93 -19.56
C LYS A 270 1.46 -11.03 -18.74
N PRO A 271 2.69 -11.50 -18.44
CA PRO A 271 3.73 -10.69 -17.82
C PRO A 271 3.97 -9.35 -18.50
N LEU A 272 4.35 -8.36 -17.71
CA LEU A 272 4.85 -7.08 -18.19
C LEU A 272 6.26 -7.24 -18.77
N GLY A 273 7.09 -8.15 -18.26
CA GLY A 273 8.47 -8.31 -18.72
C GLY A 273 9.08 -9.68 -18.44
N LEU A 274 10.41 -9.73 -18.45
CA LEU A 274 11.17 -10.95 -18.16
C LEU A 274 11.19 -11.26 -16.65
N TRP A 275 11.13 -10.24 -15.81
CA TRP A 275 11.38 -10.36 -14.37
C TRP A 275 10.21 -11.02 -13.63
N ASP A 276 8.99 -10.57 -13.91
CA ASP A 276 7.73 -11.18 -13.48
C ASP A 276 7.46 -12.52 -14.17
N ASP A 277 7.77 -12.67 -15.47
CA ASP A 277 7.59 -13.97 -16.16
C ASP A 277 8.38 -15.12 -15.51
N LEU A 278 9.59 -14.81 -15.03
CA LEU A 278 10.49 -15.75 -14.35
C LEU A 278 10.34 -15.78 -12.82
N ALA A 279 9.46 -14.94 -12.25
CA ALA A 279 9.27 -14.89 -10.80
C ALA A 279 8.62 -16.18 -10.27
N THR A 280 8.91 -16.50 -9.01
CA THR A 280 8.37 -17.70 -8.37
C THR A 280 6.93 -17.44 -7.94
N PRO A 281 5.92 -18.15 -8.50
CA PRO A 281 4.54 -17.96 -8.07
C PRO A 281 4.32 -18.48 -6.64
N MET A 282 3.38 -17.88 -5.92
CA MET A 282 3.06 -18.20 -4.52
C MET A 282 2.27 -19.51 -4.34
N TYR A 283 2.56 -20.55 -5.14
CA TYR A 283 1.78 -21.80 -5.13
C TYR A 283 1.70 -22.47 -3.76
N SER A 284 2.72 -22.34 -2.92
CA SER A 284 2.72 -22.88 -1.56
C SER A 284 1.69 -22.20 -0.64
N ALA A 285 1.27 -20.97 -0.94
CA ALA A 285 0.20 -20.28 -0.23
C ALA A 285 -1.20 -20.77 -0.65
N PHE A 286 -1.33 -21.48 -1.77
CA PHE A 286 -2.60 -21.91 -2.37
C PHE A 286 -2.77 -23.43 -2.42
N GLN A 287 -4.02 -23.85 -2.57
CA GLN A 287 -4.41 -25.23 -2.84
C GLN A 287 -5.52 -25.29 -3.90
N PRO A 288 -5.63 -26.37 -4.68
CA PRO A 288 -6.51 -26.43 -5.85
C PRO A 288 -8.01 -26.51 -5.52
N THR A 289 -8.37 -26.85 -4.28
CA THR A 289 -9.76 -26.95 -3.83
C THR A 289 -9.98 -25.95 -2.70
N PRO A 290 -11.10 -25.20 -2.68
CA PRO A 290 -11.32 -24.22 -1.62
C PRO A 290 -11.49 -24.92 -0.26
N SER A 291 -10.75 -24.49 0.76
CA SER A 291 -10.89 -24.95 2.16
C SER A 291 -10.95 -23.82 3.18
N ASN A 292 -10.96 -22.58 2.70
CA ASN A 292 -10.96 -21.37 3.51
C ASN A 292 -12.08 -20.41 3.09
N ALA A 293 -13.22 -21.01 2.73
CA ALA A 293 -14.33 -20.35 2.04
C ALA A 293 -15.37 -19.73 2.97
N GLU A 294 -15.25 -19.90 4.30
CA GLU A 294 -16.10 -19.19 5.24
C GLU A 294 -15.94 -17.68 5.09
N ALA A 295 -16.95 -16.91 5.48
CA ALA A 295 -16.83 -15.46 5.54
C ALA A 295 -15.98 -15.03 6.74
N TYR A 296 -15.35 -13.87 6.67
CA TYR A 296 -14.55 -13.26 7.72
C TYR A 296 -15.32 -12.13 8.36
N ASP A 297 -15.35 -12.09 9.68
CA ASP A 297 -15.91 -10.98 10.44
C ASP A 297 -14.75 -10.10 10.90
N ALA A 298 -14.77 -8.81 10.56
CA ALA A 298 -13.71 -7.90 10.95
C ALA A 298 -13.65 -7.76 12.48
N LEU A 299 -12.44 -7.89 13.04
CA LEU A 299 -12.21 -7.70 14.47
C LEU A 299 -12.05 -6.21 14.77
N VAL A 300 -12.94 -5.67 15.61
CA VAL A 300 -12.84 -4.27 16.05
C VAL A 300 -11.62 -4.13 16.98
N PRO A 301 -10.71 -3.17 16.74
CA PRO A 301 -9.53 -2.99 17.58
C PRO A 301 -9.89 -2.62 19.02
N GLU A 302 -9.20 -3.23 19.99
CA GLU A 302 -9.24 -2.80 21.39
C GLU A 302 -8.56 -1.43 21.59
N GLN A 303 -7.55 -1.15 20.75
CA GLN A 303 -6.83 0.11 20.73
C GLN A 303 -7.75 1.25 20.24
N SER A 304 -7.87 2.31 21.04
CA SER A 304 -8.59 3.51 20.59
C SER A 304 -7.90 4.12 19.38
N ARG A 305 -8.63 4.18 18.27
CA ARG A 305 -8.17 4.78 17.02
C ARG A 305 -8.21 6.32 17.03
N LEU A 306 -8.83 6.92 18.05
CA LEU A 306 -8.83 8.38 18.29
C LEU A 306 -7.73 8.84 19.25
N GLN A 307 -6.92 7.91 19.79
CA GLN A 307 -5.89 8.28 20.73
C GLN A 307 -4.82 9.16 20.08
N THR A 308 -4.55 10.32 20.67
CA THR A 308 -3.54 11.27 20.21
C THR A 308 -2.30 11.30 21.10
N ASN A 309 -1.17 11.70 20.51
CA ASN A 309 0.08 11.89 21.22
C ASN A 309 0.01 13.12 22.14
N SER A 310 0.39 12.95 23.40
CA SER A 310 0.60 14.06 24.33
C SER A 310 1.94 14.76 24.08
N SER A 311 2.09 15.99 24.57
CA SER A 311 3.39 16.69 24.55
C SER A 311 4.48 16.01 25.40
N SER A 312 4.11 15.10 26.30
CA SER A 312 5.03 14.29 27.09
C SER A 312 5.32 12.92 26.50
N ALA A 313 4.85 12.62 25.28
CA ALA A 313 5.18 11.36 24.61
C ALA A 313 6.70 11.26 24.40
N PRO A 314 7.28 10.03 24.46
CA PRO A 314 8.69 9.83 24.12
C PRO A 314 9.04 10.48 22.79
N ASN A 315 10.13 11.26 22.75
CA ASN A 315 10.63 11.96 21.57
C ASN A 315 9.65 12.92 20.87
N ALA A 316 8.59 13.39 21.54
CA ALA A 316 7.58 14.29 20.97
C ALA A 316 8.19 15.51 20.23
N SER A 317 9.19 16.17 20.83
CA SER A 317 9.86 17.32 20.22
C SER A 317 10.69 16.96 18.98
N GLN A 318 11.31 15.78 18.97
CA GLN A 318 12.07 15.29 17.83
C GLN A 318 11.12 14.90 16.69
N SER A 319 10.04 14.20 17.00
CA SER A 319 9.00 13.82 16.03
C SER A 319 8.38 15.04 15.36
N GLN A 320 8.07 16.09 16.13
CA GLN A 320 7.50 17.33 15.60
C GLN A 320 8.44 18.06 14.61
N ALA A 321 9.75 17.82 14.68
CA ALA A 321 10.72 18.40 13.76
C ALA A 321 10.89 17.59 12.46
N LEU A 322 10.32 16.39 12.37
CA LEU A 322 10.36 15.54 11.18
C LEU A 322 9.30 15.97 10.16
N ARG A 323 9.54 15.66 8.88
CA ARG A 323 8.65 15.95 7.76
C ARG A 323 7.62 14.84 7.51
N LEU A 324 6.88 14.45 8.55
CA LEU A 324 5.95 13.31 8.54
C LEU A 324 4.61 13.57 7.81
N GLY A 325 4.41 14.77 7.26
CA GLY A 325 3.22 15.08 6.43
C GLY A 325 3.33 14.57 4.99
N ARG A 326 4.46 13.96 4.63
CA ARG A 326 4.74 13.32 3.34
C ARG A 326 5.42 11.99 3.61
N THR A 327 5.16 11.01 2.76
CA THR A 327 5.81 9.71 2.84
C THR A 327 7.32 9.90 2.69
N ASP A 328 8.05 9.29 3.63
CA ASP A 328 9.46 8.91 3.49
C ASP A 328 10.47 10.06 3.35
N GLU A 329 10.08 11.27 3.76
CA GLU A 329 10.98 12.43 3.83
C GLU A 329 11.71 12.54 5.19
N THR A 330 11.90 11.42 5.90
CA THR A 330 12.50 11.39 7.25
C THR A 330 13.55 10.29 7.39
N PRO A 331 14.68 10.53 8.09
CA PRO A 331 15.68 9.47 8.30
C PRO A 331 15.10 8.28 9.07
N GLN A 332 15.13 7.07 8.51
CA GLN A 332 14.40 5.94 9.09
C GLN A 332 14.86 5.64 10.51
N GLN A 333 16.17 5.59 10.74
CA GLN A 333 16.73 5.25 12.06
C GLN A 333 16.24 6.18 13.18
N VAL A 334 15.85 7.41 12.82
CA VAL A 334 15.25 8.36 13.76
C VAL A 334 13.79 8.00 14.02
N LEU A 335 13.01 7.74 12.96
CA LEU A 335 11.61 7.34 13.08
C LEU A 335 11.48 6.01 13.83
N ASP A 336 12.24 4.99 13.48
CA ASP A 336 12.30 3.69 14.17
C ASP A 336 12.53 3.83 15.67
N ARG A 337 13.48 4.70 16.06
CA ARG A 337 13.73 4.98 17.48
C ARG A 337 12.52 5.61 18.15
N ILE A 338 11.89 6.57 17.49
CA ILE A 338 10.68 7.25 17.99
C ILE A 338 9.57 6.22 18.19
N LEU A 339 9.31 5.39 17.19
CA LEU A 339 8.28 4.35 17.21
C LEU A 339 8.57 3.30 18.30
N TRP A 340 9.78 2.77 18.36
CA TRP A 340 10.21 1.81 19.38
C TRP A 340 10.02 2.36 20.79
N GLN A 341 10.49 3.58 21.04
CA GLN A 341 10.40 4.20 22.37
C GLN A 341 8.98 4.64 22.73
N SER A 342 8.09 4.86 21.74
CA SER A 342 6.66 5.06 21.99
C SER A 342 5.98 3.81 22.56
N VAL A 343 6.49 2.62 22.21
CA VAL A 343 5.96 1.32 22.61
C VAL A 343 6.64 0.78 23.87
N HIS A 344 7.97 0.84 23.92
CA HIS A 344 8.81 0.24 24.95
C HIS A 344 9.31 1.24 26.01
N GLY A 345 8.94 2.51 25.87
CA GLY A 345 9.30 3.59 26.79
C GLY A 345 10.60 4.31 26.41
N ALA A 346 10.73 5.57 26.87
CA ALA A 346 11.80 6.48 26.48
C ALA A 346 13.24 5.98 26.81
N GLY A 347 13.39 5.11 27.82
CA GLY A 347 14.68 4.53 28.20
C GLY A 347 15.07 3.27 27.43
N SER A 348 14.21 2.77 26.54
CA SER A 348 14.46 1.55 25.78
C SER A 348 15.47 1.78 24.65
N GLN A 349 16.23 0.73 24.33
CA GLN A 349 17.15 0.71 23.20
C GLN A 349 16.47 0.02 22.01
N PRO A 350 16.33 0.69 20.86
CA PRO A 350 15.84 0.04 19.65
C PRO A 350 16.76 -1.10 19.23
N PRO A 351 16.24 -2.14 18.58
CA PRO A 351 17.09 -3.10 17.88
C PRO A 351 17.97 -2.38 16.86
N PRO A 352 19.16 -2.94 16.52
CA PRO A 352 19.91 -2.45 15.38
C PRO A 352 19.11 -2.70 14.09
N PRO A 353 19.41 -1.95 13.00
CA PRO A 353 18.90 -2.29 11.67
C PRO A 353 19.19 -3.75 11.32
N GLY A 354 18.31 -4.34 10.52
CA GLY A 354 18.46 -5.71 10.07
C GLY A 354 19.73 -5.93 9.23
N PRO A 355 20.15 -7.20 9.02
CA PRO A 355 21.15 -7.51 8.01
C PRO A 355 20.80 -6.87 6.66
N ASN A 356 21.80 -6.41 5.91
CA ASN A 356 21.65 -5.76 4.60
C ASN A 356 20.93 -4.39 4.56
N ALA A 357 20.62 -3.78 5.72
CA ALA A 357 20.17 -2.39 5.77
C ALA A 357 21.17 -1.42 5.13
N GLU A 358 20.67 -0.41 4.43
CA GLU A 358 21.47 0.67 3.88
C GLU A 358 21.88 1.68 4.97
N LYS A 359 23.07 2.27 4.81
CA LYS A 359 23.54 3.29 5.74
C LYS A 359 23.03 4.66 5.32
N GLY A 360 21.92 5.08 5.91
CA GLY A 360 21.45 6.45 5.84
C GLY A 360 20.21 6.67 5.00
N GLY A 361 19.32 5.68 4.95
CA GLY A 361 17.89 5.90 4.68
C GLY A 361 17.28 6.94 5.63
#